data_AF-A0A1C3XUL7-F1
#
_entry.id   AF-A0A1C3XUL7-F1
#
_cell.length_a   1.000
_cell.length_b   1.000
_cell.length_c   1.000
_cell.angle_alpha   90.00
_cell.angle_beta   90.00
_cell.angle_gamma   90.00
#
_symmetry.space_group_name_H-M   'P 1'
#
loop_
_entity.id
_entity.type
_entity.pdbx_description
1 polymer ?
#
loop_
_entity_poly.entity_id
_entity_poly.type
_entity_poly.pdbx_seq_one_letter_code
_entity_poly.pdbx_strand_id
1 'polypeptide(L)'
;MTKRQISQIHLSGGQSRRSMLQSAAVLLSAPFVAKATGAWAQEKLAGSGEVVVFSYGGSFTEGIRRFVYEPFTKATGIKVVDVVSDLAEPQVKAMHQAGRVDWDIAYIVVQNYPQCMSWNVCAS
;
A
#
# COMPACT_ATOMS: atom_id res chain seq x y z
N MET A 1 53.48 6.78 -66.84
CA MET A 1 52.83 8.10 -66.67
C MET A 1 51.50 7.92 -65.93
N THR A 2 51.48 8.36 -64.67
CA THR A 2 50.38 9.07 -63.96
C THR A 2 48.95 8.52 -63.91
N LYS A 3 48.50 8.10 -62.71
CA LYS A 3 47.45 8.73 -61.85
C LYS A 3 47.10 7.76 -60.69
N ARG A 4 47.53 8.05 -59.46
CA ARG A 4 46.72 8.59 -58.34
C ARG A 4 45.41 7.84 -58.08
N GLN A 5 45.38 7.03 -57.01
CA GLN A 5 44.29 7.13 -56.04
C GLN A 5 44.78 6.77 -54.63
N ILE A 6 44.59 7.74 -53.74
CA ILE A 6 44.89 7.73 -52.32
C ILE A 6 43.63 7.19 -51.63
N SER A 7 43.77 6.19 -50.76
CA SER A 7 42.82 5.94 -49.67
C SER A 7 43.62 5.82 -48.38
N GLN A 8 43.82 6.96 -47.73
CA GLN A 8 44.39 7.05 -46.40
C GLN A 8 43.37 6.47 -45.43
N ILE A 9 43.70 5.33 -44.81
CA ILE A 9 43.02 4.82 -43.63
C ILE A 9 43.38 5.77 -42.49
N HIS A 10 42.52 6.75 -42.22
CA HIS A 10 42.67 7.64 -41.08
C HIS A 10 42.24 6.89 -39.81
N LEU A 11 43.22 6.23 -39.17
CA LEU A 11 43.16 5.85 -37.77
C LEU A 11 43.40 7.11 -36.92
N SER A 12 42.36 7.76 -36.41
CA SER A 12 42.48 8.62 -35.21
C SER A 12 41.12 9.10 -34.69
N GLY A 13 40.80 8.78 -33.43
CA GLY A 13 39.69 9.40 -32.71
C GLY A 13 39.35 8.64 -31.43
N GLY A 14 40.18 8.78 -30.41
CA GLY A 14 40.06 8.05 -29.15
C GLY A 14 38.70 8.18 -28.46
N GLN A 15 38.33 7.13 -27.72
CA GLN A 15 37.17 7.05 -26.83
C GLN A 15 37.01 8.35 -26.03
N SER A 16 35.98 9.14 -26.37
CA SER A 16 35.81 10.49 -25.85
C SER A 16 35.37 10.47 -24.38
N ARG A 17 36.06 11.24 -23.53
CA ARG A 17 35.77 11.45 -22.09
C ARG A 17 34.30 11.83 -21.83
N ARG A 18 33.63 12.44 -22.81
CA ARG A 18 32.20 12.76 -22.78
C ARG A 18 31.29 11.52 -22.76
N SER A 19 31.63 10.49 -23.53
CA SER A 19 30.88 9.23 -23.56
C SER A 19 31.00 8.50 -22.23
N MET A 20 32.17 8.57 -21.58
CA MET A 20 32.37 7.99 -20.25
C MET A 20 31.57 8.74 -19.15
N LEU A 21 31.51 10.08 -19.20
CA LEU A 21 30.72 10.87 -18.26
C LEU A 21 29.21 10.69 -18.45
N GLN A 22 28.74 10.54 -19.68
CA GLN A 22 27.32 10.26 -19.97
C GLN A 22 26.89 8.90 -19.42
N SER A 23 27.73 7.87 -19.54
CA SER A 23 27.46 6.55 -18.97
C SER A 23 27.46 6.54 -17.43
N ALA A 24 28.30 7.37 -16.79
CA ALA A 24 28.33 7.49 -15.33
C ALA A 24 27.05 8.13 -14.76
N ALA A 25 26.45 9.10 -15.46
CA ALA A 25 25.21 9.76 -15.02
C ALA A 25 23.99 8.81 -15.00
N VAL A 26 23.94 7.82 -15.90
CA VAL A 26 22.88 6.79 -15.92
C VAL A 26 23.01 5.83 -14.74
N LEU A 27 24.23 5.43 -14.40
CA LEU A 27 24.48 4.52 -13.26
C LEU A 27 24.22 5.19 -11.90
N LEU A 28 24.49 6.50 -11.78
CA LEU A 28 24.27 7.26 -10.55
C LEU A 28 22.81 7.65 -10.30
N SER A 29 21.98 7.69 -11.35
CA SER A 29 20.55 8.03 -11.24
C SER A 29 19.64 6.81 -11.02
N ALA A 30 20.12 5.59 -11.31
CA ALA A 30 19.40 4.34 -11.10
C ALA A 30 18.83 4.13 -9.67
N PRO A 31 19.56 4.39 -8.56
CA PRO A 31 19.01 4.24 -7.22
C PRO A 31 17.93 5.26 -6.87
N PHE A 32 17.94 6.45 -7.50
CA PHE A 32 16.95 7.50 -7.24
C PHE A 32 15.59 7.19 -7.91
N VAL A 33 15.60 6.62 -9.11
CA VAL A 33 14.38 6.21 -9.83
C VAL A 33 13.74 4.97 -9.20
N ALA A 34 14.53 4.00 -8.75
CA ALA A 34 14.01 2.80 -8.09
C ALA A 34 13.39 3.08 -6.71
N LYS A 35 13.86 4.12 -6.01
CA LYS A 35 13.29 4.57 -4.72
C LYS A 35 11.92 5.23 -4.89
N ALA A 36 11.65 5.89 -6.00
CA ALA A 36 10.46 6.73 -6.17
C ALA A 36 9.15 5.96 -6.40
N THR A 37 9.18 4.67 -6.75
CA THR A 37 7.97 3.96 -7.21
C THR A 37 7.50 2.81 -6.32
N GLY A 38 8.40 2.13 -5.59
CA GLY A 38 8.03 0.98 -4.77
C GLY A 38 8.42 1.10 -3.30
N ALA A 39 9.70 1.34 -3.03
CA ALA A 39 10.23 1.32 -1.66
C ALA A 39 9.72 2.48 -0.78
N TRP A 40 9.56 3.69 -1.33
CA TRP A 40 9.02 4.84 -0.60
C TRP A 40 7.52 4.69 -0.26
N ALA A 41 6.74 4.08 -1.15
CA ALA A 41 5.32 3.84 -0.91
C ALA A 41 5.12 2.84 0.24
N GLN A 42 5.97 1.81 0.31
CA GLN A 42 5.89 0.77 1.33
C GLN A 42 6.28 1.29 2.73
N GLU A 43 7.27 2.18 2.82
CA GLU A 43 7.66 2.81 4.10
C GLU A 43 6.59 3.77 4.64
N LYS A 44 5.82 4.41 3.75
CA LYS A 44 4.67 5.25 4.14
C LYS A 44 3.47 4.46 4.67
N LEU A 45 3.35 3.19 4.29
CA LEU A 45 2.24 2.31 4.67
C LEU A 45 2.58 1.45 5.90
N ALA A 46 3.85 1.32 6.26
CA ALA A 46 4.28 0.58 7.43
C ALA A 46 3.75 1.21 8.71
N GLY A 47 2.86 0.49 9.39
CA GLY A 47 2.34 0.80 10.71
C GLY A 47 2.54 -0.37 11.68
N SER A 48 2.30 -0.13 12.97
CA SER A 48 2.34 -1.16 14.01
C SER A 48 1.01 -1.22 14.74
N GLY A 49 0.57 -2.40 15.14
CA GLY A 49 -0.62 -2.59 15.96
C GLY A 49 -1.59 -3.62 15.38
N GLU A 50 -2.82 -3.53 15.87
CA GLU A 50 -3.94 -4.41 15.52
C GLU A 50 -5.16 -3.55 15.21
N VAL A 51 -5.96 -4.00 14.24
CA VAL A 51 -7.31 -3.47 13.98
C VAL A 51 -8.29 -4.61 14.26
N VAL A 52 -9.18 -4.40 15.23
CA VAL A 52 -10.22 -5.35 15.62
C VAL A 52 -11.48 -5.07 14.80
N VAL A 53 -11.93 -6.06 14.03
CA VAL A 53 -13.03 -5.92 13.07
C VAL A 53 -14.15 -6.89 13.39
N PHE A 54 -15.37 -6.40 13.58
CA PHE A 54 -16.53 -7.28 13.62
C PHE A 54 -16.75 -7.97 12.26
N SER A 55 -17.16 -9.24 12.26
CA SER A 55 -17.54 -9.97 11.06
C SER A 55 -18.69 -10.96 11.31
N TYR A 56 -19.38 -11.38 10.26
CA TYR A 56 -20.53 -12.31 10.35
C TYR A 56 -20.15 -13.80 10.37
N GLY A 57 -18.87 -14.14 10.39
CA GLY A 57 -18.39 -15.53 10.27
C GLY A 57 -18.47 -16.08 8.85
N GLY A 58 -18.29 -17.40 8.73
CA GLY A 58 -18.45 -18.17 7.49
C GLY A 58 -17.69 -17.65 6.27
N SER A 59 -18.25 -17.92 5.08
CA SER A 59 -17.66 -17.56 3.79
C SER A 59 -17.50 -16.05 3.59
N PHE A 60 -18.33 -15.23 4.25
CA PHE A 60 -18.19 -13.78 4.26
C PHE A 60 -16.86 -13.37 4.91
N THR A 61 -16.58 -13.90 6.10
CA THR A 61 -15.33 -13.61 6.83
C THR A 61 -14.12 -14.14 6.08
N GLU A 62 -14.21 -15.37 5.54
CA GLU A 62 -13.15 -15.95 4.71
C GLU A 62 -12.85 -15.09 3.48
N GLY A 63 -13.90 -14.61 2.80
CA GLY A 63 -13.78 -13.77 1.62
C GLY A 63 -13.10 -12.44 1.95
N ILE A 64 -13.59 -11.70 2.94
CA ILE A 64 -13.00 -10.41 3.31
C ILE A 64 -11.57 -10.59 3.83
N ARG A 65 -11.30 -11.65 4.61
CA ARG A 65 -9.94 -11.92 5.08
C ARG A 65 -8.96 -12.06 3.92
N ARG A 66 -9.31 -12.89 2.93
CA ARG A 66 -8.47 -13.14 1.76
C ARG A 66 -8.29 -11.92 0.85
N PHE A 67 -9.36 -11.16 0.63
CA PHE A 67 -9.36 -10.10 -0.38
C PHE A 67 -9.07 -8.70 0.19
N VAL A 68 -9.19 -8.50 1.50
CA VAL A 68 -9.03 -7.19 2.14
C VAL A 68 -8.01 -7.26 3.27
N TYR A 69 -8.21 -8.10 4.29
CA TYR A 69 -7.40 -8.06 5.51
C TYR A 69 -5.96 -8.54 5.28
N GLU A 70 -5.77 -9.64 4.56
CA GLU A 70 -4.44 -10.17 4.25
C GLU A 70 -3.64 -9.21 3.35
N PRO A 71 -4.19 -8.67 2.24
CA PRO A 71 -3.52 -7.63 1.46
C PRO A 71 -3.17 -6.38 2.28
N PHE A 72 -4.09 -5.91 3.13
CA PHE A 72 -3.86 -4.78 4.03
C PHE A 72 -2.70 -5.08 4.99
N THR A 73 -2.76 -6.21 5.71
CA THR A 73 -1.71 -6.64 6.64
C THR A 73 -0.36 -6.78 5.95
N LYS A 74 -0.34 -7.33 4.73
CA LYS A 74 0.89 -7.46 3.93
C LYS A 74 1.47 -6.11 3.51
N ALA A 75 0.63 -5.15 3.18
CA ALA A 75 1.06 -3.82 2.74
C ALA A 75 1.50 -2.93 3.91
N THR A 76 0.86 -3.06 5.08
CA THR A 76 1.04 -2.15 6.20
C THR A 76 1.79 -2.75 7.39
N GLY A 77 1.84 -4.07 7.53
CA GLY A 77 2.34 -4.74 8.73
C GLY A 77 1.39 -4.69 9.92
N ILE A 78 0.23 -4.03 9.81
CA ILE A 78 -0.79 -3.95 10.86
C ILE A 78 -1.63 -5.23 10.83
N LYS A 79 -1.79 -5.89 11.98
CA LYS A 79 -2.60 -7.11 12.08
C LYS A 79 -4.08 -6.75 12.02
N VAL A 80 -4.89 -7.58 11.38
CA VAL A 80 -6.34 -7.50 11.46
C VAL A 80 -6.85 -8.71 12.24
N VAL A 81 -7.62 -8.46 13.30
CA VAL A 81 -8.27 -9.50 14.11
C VAL A 81 -9.76 -9.38 13.93
N ASP A 82 -10.37 -10.38 13.31
CA ASP A 82 -11.81 -10.43 13.15
C ASP A 82 -12.52 -11.12 14.33
N VAL A 83 -13.59 -10.49 14.80
CA VAL A 83 -14.46 -11.00 15.87
C VAL A 83 -15.81 -11.34 15.27
N VAL A 84 -16.18 -12.62 15.36
CA VAL A 84 -17.43 -13.11 14.78
C VAL A 84 -18.60 -12.86 15.72
N SER A 85 -19.66 -12.21 15.24
CA SER A 85 -20.91 -12.07 15.96
C SER A 85 -22.10 -11.83 15.01
N ASP A 86 -23.32 -11.83 15.55
CA ASP A 86 -24.55 -11.81 14.74
C ASP A 86 -24.96 -10.41 14.27
N LEU A 87 -25.03 -9.45 15.20
CA LEU A 87 -25.50 -8.08 14.94
C LEU A 87 -24.56 -7.06 15.58
N ALA A 88 -24.05 -6.13 14.79
CA ALA A 88 -23.07 -5.16 15.24
C ALA A 88 -23.70 -4.04 16.08
N GLU A 89 -24.84 -3.50 15.66
CA GLU A 89 -25.46 -2.30 16.23
C GLU A 89 -25.79 -2.37 17.72
N PRO A 90 -26.46 -3.42 18.25
CA PRO A 90 -26.73 -3.50 19.68
C PRO A 90 -25.45 -3.64 20.50
N GLN A 91 -24.42 -4.30 19.97
CA GLN A 91 -23.14 -4.50 20.66
C GLN A 91 -22.31 -3.21 20.66
N VAL A 92 -22.24 -2.52 19.53
CA VAL A 92 -21.63 -1.19 19.39
C VAL A 92 -22.27 -0.19 20.35
N LYS A 93 -23.61 -0.20 20.47
CA LYS A 93 -24.30 0.60 21.48
C LYS A 93 -23.91 0.22 22.90
N ALA A 94 -23.89 -1.07 23.23
CA ALA A 94 -23.53 -1.54 24.57
C ALA A 94 -22.09 -1.15 24.95
N MET A 95 -21.13 -1.35 24.04
CA MET A 95 -19.73 -0.93 24.20
C MET A 95 -19.60 0.58 24.41
N HIS A 96 -20.31 1.38 23.61
CA HIS A 96 -20.33 2.83 23.77
C HIS A 96 -20.90 3.24 25.14
N GLN A 97 -22.02 2.65 25.56
CA GLN A 97 -22.64 2.92 26.86
C GLN A 97 -21.75 2.47 28.03
N ALA A 98 -20.97 1.42 27.86
CA ALA A 98 -19.98 0.95 28.82
C ALA A 98 -18.73 1.84 28.89
N GLY A 99 -18.56 2.80 27.97
CA GLY A 99 -17.38 3.65 27.86
C GLY A 99 -16.13 2.88 27.45
N ARG A 100 -16.27 1.70 26.85
CA ARG A 100 -15.19 0.83 26.40
C ARG A 100 -15.57 0.21 25.07
N VAL A 101 -14.96 0.71 23.99
CA VAL A 101 -15.17 0.21 22.64
C VAL A 101 -14.00 -0.69 22.27
N ASP A 102 -14.28 -1.99 22.11
CA ASP A 102 -13.27 -3.00 21.80
C ASP A 102 -13.09 -3.23 20.28
N TRP A 103 -14.04 -2.78 19.46
CA TRP A 103 -14.01 -2.95 18.00
C TRP A 103 -13.65 -1.63 17.30
N ASP A 104 -12.69 -1.67 16.39
CA ASP A 104 -12.31 -0.53 15.55
C ASP A 104 -13.22 -0.39 14.33
N ILE A 105 -13.70 -1.52 13.78
CA ILE A 105 -14.57 -1.54 12.59
C ILE A 105 -15.79 -2.41 12.85
N ALA A 106 -16.96 -1.89 12.47
CA ALA A 106 -18.23 -2.59 12.52
C ALA A 106 -19.02 -2.46 11.22
N TYR A 107 -19.59 -3.57 10.74
CA TYR A 107 -20.51 -3.57 9.60
C TYR A 107 -21.91 -3.21 10.08
N ILE A 108 -22.35 -1.99 9.77
CA ILE A 108 -23.69 -1.50 10.09
C ILE A 108 -24.56 -1.67 8.84
N VAL A 109 -25.73 -2.28 8.99
CA VAL A 109 -26.67 -2.35 7.85
C VAL A 109 -27.34 -0.99 7.68
N VAL A 110 -27.52 -0.58 6.43
CA VAL A 110 -28.04 0.77 6.08
C VAL A 110 -29.37 1.09 6.77
N GLN A 111 -30.23 0.09 6.99
CA GLN A 111 -31.51 0.27 7.68
C GLN A 111 -31.37 0.74 9.13
N ASN A 112 -30.29 0.34 9.80
CA ASN A 112 -30.03 0.67 11.20
C ASN A 112 -29.14 1.90 11.37
N TYR A 113 -28.59 2.44 10.28
CA TYR A 113 -27.72 3.62 10.32
C TYR A 113 -28.36 4.84 11.01
N PRO A 114 -29.64 5.21 10.78
CA PRO A 114 -30.28 6.32 11.48
C PRO A 114 -30.33 6.11 13.00
N GLN A 115 -30.51 4.86 13.44
CA GLN A 115 -30.55 4.50 14.84
C GLN A 115 -29.16 4.66 15.49
N CYS A 116 -28.10 4.24 14.82
CA CYS A 116 -26.72 4.43 15.29
C CYS A 116 -26.33 5.91 15.40
N MET A 117 -26.80 6.74 14.46
CA MET A 117 -26.62 8.20 14.51
C MET A 117 -27.37 8.83 15.69
N SER A 118 -28.58 8.37 15.99
CA SER A 118 -29.37 8.88 17.13
C SER A 118 -28.69 8.66 18.49
N TRP A 119 -27.82 7.66 18.59
CA TRP A 119 -27.06 7.34 19.80
C TRP A 119 -25.69 8.03 19.84
N ASN A 120 -25.36 8.85 18.82
CA ASN A 120 -24.07 9.50 18.65
C ASN A 120 -22.88 8.52 18.61
N VAL A 121 -23.10 7.26 18.19
CA VAL A 121 -22.05 6.23 18.13
C VAL A 121 -21.34 6.20 16.77
N CYS A 122 -22.04 6.51 15.68
CA CYS A 122 -21.46 6.58 14.33
C CYS A 122 -21.00 7.98 13.91
N ALA A 123 -21.04 8.95 14.82
CA ALA A 123 -20.68 10.35 14.56
C ALA A 123 -19.32 10.76 15.16
N SER A 124 -18.65 9.85 15.88
CA SER A 124 -17.31 10.02 16.47
C SER A 124 -16.23 9.41 15.58
#